data_AF-A0A167X7Y1-F1
#
_entry.id   AF-A0A167X7Y1-F1
#
_cell.length_a   1.000
_cell.length_b   1.000
_cell.length_c   1.000
_cell.angle_alpha   90.00
_cell.angle_beta   90.00
_cell.angle_gamma   90.00
#
_symmetry.space_group_name_H-M   'P 1'
#
loop_
_entity.id
_entity.type
_entity.pdbx_description
1 polymer ?
#
loop_
_entity_poly.entity_id
_entity_poly.type
_entity_poly.pdbx_seq_one_letter_code
_entity_poly.pdbx_strand_id
1 'polypeptide(L)'
;MPHLQASTPSNIPFPFDRLSAELALEVIRYASTPTFSPRTRSESQASKKAPKNPYSTALALCLVSRAVRHATLPQLLHTVILTAPAQVYAFTRFLRSHRHQAFHFPLTKRMWLGGCPSVPGDTGADYDALAMALIGVEELGVDADSLHLLYGPLQVASAAGGMRNLKARVRRVTFAGEVWRWKPLTSTPEGGAFLADIERLSLCFTVPGPHAAPCAAAAAAAAAGVSTPMGRKGEGPEWMREVPLEMMPRLRVLEFVSNNARGMSYVAIDRQGVRGDAGDSVVLTPITICTGPRDAFDMPQSNNGSRVCWEKTWVARLDQDDGHGQL
;
A
#
# COMPACT_ATOMS: atom_id res chain seq x y z
N MET A 1 -6.91 -47.37 -32.20
CA MET A 1 -6.79 -46.20 -31.30
C MET A 1 -5.57 -45.39 -31.75
N PRO A 2 -5.74 -44.33 -32.57
CA PRO A 2 -4.61 -43.57 -33.09
C PRO A 2 -4.03 -42.63 -32.02
N HIS A 3 -2.71 -42.66 -31.87
CA HIS A 3 -1.93 -41.75 -31.03
C HIS A 3 -2.02 -40.32 -31.58
N LEU A 4 -2.74 -39.43 -30.88
CA LEU A 4 -2.65 -37.99 -31.07
C LEU A 4 -1.25 -37.53 -30.61
N GLN A 5 -0.34 -37.33 -31.57
CA GLN A 5 0.93 -36.65 -31.32
C GLN A 5 0.63 -35.19 -31.01
N ALA A 6 0.87 -34.78 -29.75
CA ALA A 6 0.83 -33.38 -29.36
C ALA A 6 1.95 -32.64 -30.11
N SER A 7 1.59 -31.89 -31.15
CA SER A 7 2.51 -30.97 -31.84
C SER A 7 3.08 -30.01 -30.80
N THR A 8 4.39 -30.06 -30.58
CA THR A 8 5.09 -29.09 -29.75
C THR A 8 4.82 -27.69 -30.31
N PRO A 9 4.35 -26.73 -29.50
CA PRO A 9 4.10 -25.37 -29.98
C PRO A 9 5.42 -24.83 -30.52
N SER A 10 5.45 -24.52 -31.83
CA SER A 10 6.59 -23.87 -32.45
C SER A 10 6.81 -22.53 -31.74
N ASN A 11 7.94 -22.42 -31.08
CA ASN A 11 8.33 -21.26 -30.29
C ASN A 11 8.76 -20.14 -31.26
N ILE A 12 7.79 -19.52 -31.93
CA ILE A 12 8.03 -18.42 -32.85
C ILE A 12 8.45 -17.20 -32.00
N PRO A 13 9.70 -16.71 -32.12
CA PRO A 13 10.16 -15.59 -31.32
C PRO A 13 9.36 -14.33 -31.70
N PHE A 14 8.83 -13.63 -30.70
CA PHE A 14 8.15 -12.36 -30.91
C PHE A 14 9.18 -11.29 -31.32
N PRO A 15 9.05 -10.64 -32.50
CA PRO A 15 10.04 -9.70 -33.00
C PRO A 15 9.92 -8.36 -32.27
N PHE A 16 10.61 -8.24 -31.12
CA PHE A 16 10.60 -7.04 -30.28
C PHE A 16 11.19 -5.81 -30.98
N ASP A 17 12.03 -6.03 -32.00
CA ASP A 17 12.63 -5.02 -32.88
C ASP A 17 11.61 -4.30 -33.77
N ARG A 18 10.41 -4.90 -33.95
CA ARG A 18 9.32 -4.30 -34.74
C ARG A 18 8.35 -3.47 -33.92
N LEU A 19 8.51 -3.43 -32.59
CA LEU A 19 7.70 -2.58 -31.73
C LEU A 19 8.14 -1.11 -31.87
N SER A 20 7.16 -0.19 -31.85
CA SER A 20 7.48 1.21 -31.63
C SER A 20 8.13 1.40 -30.25
N ALA A 21 8.99 2.41 -30.13
CA ALA A 21 9.66 2.70 -28.86
C ALA A 21 8.65 2.95 -27.73
N GLU A 22 7.54 3.62 -28.02
CA GLU A 22 6.45 3.89 -27.07
C GLU A 22 5.82 2.59 -26.55
N LEU A 23 5.47 1.66 -27.43
CA LEU A 23 4.87 0.39 -27.05
C LEU A 23 5.87 -0.49 -26.28
N ALA A 24 7.14 -0.49 -26.67
CA ALA A 24 8.19 -1.17 -25.93
C ALA A 24 8.36 -0.60 -24.52
N LEU A 25 8.32 0.73 -24.36
CA LEU A 25 8.38 1.39 -23.05
C LEU A 25 7.14 1.08 -22.19
N GLU A 26 5.95 1.01 -22.79
CA GLU A 26 4.73 0.64 -22.06
C GLU A 26 4.76 -0.82 -21.60
N VAL A 27 5.24 -1.74 -22.44
CA VAL A 27 5.48 -3.14 -22.04
C VAL A 27 6.50 -3.21 -20.90
N ILE A 28 7.60 -2.45 -20.99
CA ILE A 28 8.60 -2.38 -19.92
C ILE A 28 7.97 -1.81 -18.64
N ARG A 29 7.19 -0.75 -18.72
CA ARG A 29 6.50 -0.14 -17.58
C ARG A 29 5.58 -1.17 -16.90
N TYR A 30 4.70 -1.80 -17.67
CA TYR A 30 3.78 -2.82 -17.15
C TYR A 30 4.52 -4.01 -16.54
N ALA A 31 5.55 -4.52 -17.20
CA ALA A 31 6.36 -5.63 -16.70
C ALA A 31 7.27 -5.26 -15.50
N SER A 32 7.49 -3.96 -15.27
CA SER A 32 8.22 -3.44 -14.11
C SER A 32 7.35 -3.33 -12.87
N THR A 33 6.01 -3.33 -13.03
CA THR A 33 5.07 -3.30 -11.92
C THR A 33 5.21 -4.56 -11.07
N PRO A 34 5.36 -4.43 -9.73
CA PRO A 34 5.54 -5.57 -8.86
C PRO A 34 4.33 -6.51 -8.96
N THR A 35 4.56 -7.77 -9.35
CA THR A 35 3.49 -8.75 -9.52
C THR A 35 3.38 -9.62 -8.28
N PHE A 36 2.22 -9.58 -7.63
CA PHE A 36 1.92 -10.44 -6.48
C PHE A 36 1.11 -11.64 -6.93
N SER A 37 1.79 -12.75 -7.24
CA SER A 37 1.08 -13.99 -7.58
C SER A 37 0.25 -14.45 -6.38
N PRO A 38 -1.07 -14.69 -6.55
CA PRO A 38 -1.87 -15.25 -5.48
C PRO A 38 -1.31 -16.64 -5.17
N ARG A 39 -0.84 -16.82 -3.93
CA ARG A 39 -0.42 -18.13 -3.43
C ARG A 39 -1.62 -19.07 -3.53
N THR A 40 -1.66 -19.91 -4.55
CA THR A 40 -2.77 -20.82 -4.77
C THR A 40 -2.76 -21.86 -3.64
N ARG A 41 -3.93 -22.21 -3.10
CA ARG A 41 -4.05 -23.20 -2.01
C ARG A 41 -3.39 -24.54 -2.38
N SER A 42 -3.31 -24.88 -3.66
CA SER A 42 -2.68 -26.12 -4.13
C SER A 42 -1.16 -26.17 -3.88
N GLU A 43 -0.47 -25.03 -3.82
CA GLU A 43 0.97 -24.99 -3.50
C GLU A 43 1.26 -25.11 -1.99
N SER A 44 0.24 -25.02 -1.13
CA SER A 44 0.39 -24.88 0.32
C SER A 44 0.84 -26.14 1.06
N GLN A 45 0.83 -27.32 0.42
CA GLN A 45 1.25 -28.57 1.08
C GLN A 45 2.45 -29.27 0.44
N ALA A 46 2.71 -29.11 -0.87
CA ALA A 46 3.72 -29.93 -1.56
C ALA A 46 5.08 -29.23 -1.77
N SER A 47 5.16 -27.90 -1.70
CA SER A 47 6.45 -27.22 -1.81
C SER A 47 6.55 -26.03 -0.86
N LYS A 48 7.50 -26.09 0.08
CA LYS A 48 8.00 -24.94 0.84
C LYS A 48 8.80 -24.01 -0.08
N LYS A 49 8.28 -23.70 -1.27
CA LYS A 49 8.96 -22.83 -2.22
C LYS A 49 8.89 -21.41 -1.68
N ALA A 50 10.05 -20.76 -1.62
CA ALA A 50 10.16 -19.38 -1.17
C ALA A 50 9.21 -18.48 -1.98
N PRO A 51 8.63 -17.44 -1.35
CA PRO A 51 7.77 -16.50 -2.07
C PRO A 51 8.51 -15.93 -3.28
N LYS A 52 7.83 -15.90 -4.43
CA LYS A 52 8.39 -15.34 -5.67
C LYS A 52 8.66 -13.85 -5.46
N ASN A 53 9.85 -13.39 -5.82
CA ASN A 53 10.19 -11.97 -5.77
C ASN A 53 9.20 -11.18 -6.65
N PRO A 54 8.49 -10.16 -6.12
CA PRO A 54 7.51 -9.39 -6.89
C PRO A 54 8.13 -8.66 -8.09
N TYR A 55 9.44 -8.39 -8.06
CA TYR A 55 10.19 -7.75 -9.14
C TYR A 55 10.89 -8.75 -10.08
N SER A 56 10.59 -10.06 -9.99
CA SER A 56 11.30 -11.07 -10.79
C SER A 56 11.25 -10.82 -12.30
N THR A 57 10.10 -10.39 -12.83
CA THR A 57 9.96 -10.04 -14.27
C THR A 57 10.82 -8.83 -14.64
N ALA A 58 10.72 -7.75 -13.85
CA ALA A 58 11.48 -6.53 -14.04
C ALA A 58 13.00 -6.76 -13.97
N LEU A 59 13.46 -7.57 -13.00
CA LEU A 59 14.85 -7.97 -12.87
C LEU A 59 15.32 -8.78 -14.08
N ALA A 60 14.47 -9.66 -14.63
CA ALA A 60 14.79 -10.38 -15.86
C ALA A 60 14.92 -9.43 -17.06
N LEU A 61 14.06 -8.41 -17.18
CA LEU A 61 14.19 -7.38 -18.23
C LEU A 61 15.51 -6.62 -18.14
N CYS A 62 15.96 -6.28 -16.93
CA CYS A 62 17.26 -5.64 -16.70
C CYS A 62 18.48 -6.47 -17.19
N LEU A 63 18.29 -7.76 -17.48
CA LEU A 63 19.33 -8.65 -18.00
C LEU A 63 19.32 -8.75 -19.54
N VAL A 64 18.26 -8.30 -20.22
CA VAL A 64 18.13 -8.40 -21.68
C VAL A 64 19.16 -7.53 -22.41
N SER A 65 19.26 -6.25 -22.03
CA SER A 65 20.25 -5.33 -22.60
C SER A 65 20.48 -4.12 -21.68
N ARG A 66 21.54 -3.35 -21.96
CA ARG A 66 21.82 -2.09 -21.24
C ARG A 66 20.71 -1.05 -21.44
N ALA A 67 20.18 -0.93 -22.66
CA ALA A 67 19.11 0.02 -22.96
C ALA A 67 17.81 -0.36 -22.21
N VAL A 68 17.43 -1.63 -22.24
CA VAL A 68 16.25 -2.12 -21.49
C VAL A 68 16.45 -1.88 -20.00
N ARG A 69 17.62 -2.19 -19.44
CA ARG A 69 17.94 -1.90 -18.03
C ARG A 69 17.75 -0.43 -17.66
N HIS A 70 18.24 0.50 -18.48
CA HIS A 70 18.09 1.93 -18.22
C HIS A 70 16.62 2.39 -18.29
N ALA A 71 15.79 1.75 -19.12
CA ALA A 71 14.35 2.01 -19.17
C ALA A 71 13.57 1.36 -18.01
N THR A 72 13.95 0.14 -17.61
CA THR A 72 13.29 -0.65 -16.56
C THR A 72 13.61 -0.15 -15.15
N LEU A 73 14.86 0.19 -14.85
CA LEU A 73 15.30 0.53 -13.49
C LEU A 73 14.51 1.69 -12.85
N PRO A 74 14.25 2.82 -13.55
CA PRO A 74 13.44 3.89 -12.99
C PRO A 74 12.02 3.44 -12.63
N GLN A 75 11.41 2.58 -13.45
CA GLN A 75 10.07 2.04 -13.22
C GLN A 75 10.06 1.07 -12.04
N LEU A 76 11.08 0.22 -11.93
CA LEU A 76 11.24 -0.70 -10.80
C LEU A 76 11.42 0.06 -9.48
N LEU A 77 12.11 1.20 -9.48
CA LEU A 77 12.35 2.03 -8.28
C LEU A 77 11.17 2.94 -7.93
N HIS A 78 10.16 3.03 -8.79
CA HIS A 78 8.96 3.82 -8.56
C HIS A 78 8.16 3.33 -7.35
N THR A 79 8.13 2.01 -7.16
CA THR A 79 7.46 1.34 -6.06
C THR A 79 8.51 0.55 -5.29
N VAL A 80 8.67 0.80 -3.99
CA VAL A 80 9.59 0.06 -3.12
C VAL A 80 8.79 -0.71 -2.09
N ILE A 81 9.03 -2.02 -1.96
CA ILE A 81 8.25 -2.88 -1.07
C ILE A 81 9.23 -3.61 -0.15
N LEU A 82 9.15 -3.30 1.14
CA LEU A 82 10.02 -3.82 2.20
C LEU A 82 9.15 -4.57 3.21
N THR A 83 9.08 -5.89 3.10
CA THR A 83 8.12 -6.73 3.84
C THR A 83 8.78 -7.61 4.89
N ALA A 84 10.11 -7.59 4.93
CA ALA A 84 10.92 -8.30 5.91
C ALA A 84 11.91 -7.34 6.59
N PRO A 85 12.24 -7.55 7.88
CA PRO A 85 13.20 -6.71 8.60
C PRO A 85 14.54 -6.62 7.88
N ALA A 86 15.06 -7.75 7.37
CA ALA A 86 16.32 -7.79 6.62
C ALA A 86 16.33 -6.87 5.39
N GLN A 87 15.18 -6.70 4.72
CA GLN A 87 15.06 -5.78 3.59
C GLN A 87 15.11 -4.33 4.04
N VAL A 88 14.44 -3.99 5.16
CA VAL A 88 14.48 -2.65 5.76
C VAL A 88 15.91 -2.30 6.16
N TYR A 89 16.64 -3.20 6.81
CA TYR A 89 18.05 -2.98 7.19
C TYR A 89 18.95 -2.83 5.96
N ALA A 90 18.81 -3.70 4.96
CA ALA A 90 19.60 -3.62 3.73
C ALA A 90 19.33 -2.30 2.98
N PHE A 91 18.07 -1.91 2.89
CA PHE A 91 17.65 -0.65 2.27
C PHE A 91 18.19 0.55 3.04
N THR A 92 18.04 0.57 4.36
CA THR A 92 18.57 1.66 5.20
C THR A 92 20.10 1.77 5.08
N ARG A 93 20.83 0.65 5.10
CA ARG A 93 22.28 0.62 4.86
C ARG A 93 22.64 1.16 3.48
N PHE A 94 21.86 0.82 2.46
CA PHE A 94 22.02 1.35 1.11
C PHE A 94 21.82 2.87 1.09
N LEU A 95 20.76 3.39 1.70
CA LEU A 95 20.51 4.84 1.82
C LEU A 95 21.65 5.56 2.52
N ARG A 96 22.18 4.99 3.62
CA ARG A 96 23.34 5.56 4.32
C ARG A 96 24.58 5.61 3.45
N SER A 97 24.87 4.54 2.73
CA SER A 97 26.03 4.46 1.83
C SER A 97 25.95 5.48 0.70
N HIS A 98 24.73 5.93 0.36
CA HIS A 98 24.46 6.87 -0.72
C HIS A 98 23.91 8.20 -0.20
N ARG A 99 24.13 8.59 1.06
CA ARG A 99 23.49 9.78 1.68
C ARG A 99 23.65 11.07 0.88
N HIS A 100 24.78 11.26 0.20
CA HIS A 100 25.03 12.41 -0.68
C HIS A 100 24.24 12.36 -2.00
N GLN A 101 23.89 11.16 -2.48
CA GLN A 101 23.07 10.93 -3.66
C GLN A 101 21.60 10.64 -3.30
N ALA A 102 21.28 10.43 -2.02
CA ALA A 102 19.95 10.11 -1.53
C ALA A 102 18.96 11.28 -1.65
N PHE A 103 19.45 12.50 -1.87
CA PHE A 103 18.60 13.61 -2.32
C PHE A 103 18.01 13.35 -3.73
N HIS A 104 18.55 12.36 -4.46
CA HIS A 104 18.05 11.89 -5.75
C HIS A 104 17.28 10.55 -5.64
N PHE A 105 16.40 10.40 -4.65
CA PHE A 105 15.26 9.45 -4.72
C PHE A 105 13.95 10.03 -5.32
N PRO A 106 13.93 11.03 -6.24
CA PRO A 106 12.66 11.56 -6.77
C PRO A 106 11.91 10.51 -7.60
N LEU A 107 12.58 9.41 -7.95
CA LEU A 107 12.00 8.32 -8.72
C LEU A 107 11.03 7.46 -7.89
N THR A 108 11.28 7.30 -6.58
CA THR A 108 10.38 6.52 -5.72
C THR A 108 9.16 7.35 -5.38
N LYS A 109 8.02 7.01 -6.00
CA LYS A 109 6.74 7.66 -5.68
C LYS A 109 5.95 6.89 -4.64
N ARG A 110 6.20 5.58 -4.51
CA ARG A 110 5.40 4.69 -3.67
C ARG A 110 6.31 3.82 -2.82
N MET A 111 6.02 3.71 -1.53
CA MET A 111 6.75 2.82 -0.63
C MET A 111 5.82 2.06 0.29
N TRP A 112 6.07 0.76 0.45
CA TRP A 112 5.40 -0.12 1.39
C TRP A 112 6.39 -0.63 2.43
N LEU A 113 6.06 -0.44 3.71
CA LEU A 113 6.78 -0.97 4.86
C LEU A 113 5.92 -2.00 5.57
N GLY A 114 6.42 -3.23 5.68
CA GLY A 114 5.72 -4.31 6.35
C GLY A 114 6.65 -5.28 7.05
N GLY A 115 6.06 -6.05 7.97
CA GLY A 115 6.70 -7.21 8.58
C GLY A 115 7.91 -6.92 9.46
N CYS A 116 8.13 -5.67 9.86
CA CYS A 116 9.11 -5.28 10.85
C CYS A 116 8.39 -5.15 12.21
N PRO A 117 8.43 -6.17 13.10
CA PRO A 117 7.98 -5.97 14.46
C PRO A 117 8.96 -5.05 15.19
N SER A 118 8.45 -4.16 16.05
CA SER A 118 9.30 -3.35 16.92
C SER A 118 10.15 -4.26 17.81
N VAL A 119 11.46 -4.28 17.62
CA VAL A 119 12.38 -4.96 18.54
C VAL A 119 12.73 -3.97 19.66
N PRO A 120 12.28 -4.19 20.91
CA PRO A 120 12.64 -3.30 22.01
C PRO A 120 14.16 -3.35 22.21
N GLY A 121 14.81 -2.18 22.13
CA GLY A 121 16.23 -2.02 22.42
C GLY A 121 17.18 -2.01 21.21
N ASP A 122 16.70 -2.20 19.98
CA ASP A 122 17.55 -2.07 18.79
C ASP A 122 17.70 -0.59 18.39
N THR A 123 18.53 0.13 19.14
CA THR A 123 18.89 1.54 18.88
C THR A 123 19.88 1.70 17.73
N GLY A 124 20.39 0.60 17.15
CA GLY A 124 21.42 0.63 16.11
C GLY A 124 20.92 0.98 14.71
N ALA A 125 19.62 0.93 14.49
CA ALA A 125 19.03 1.39 13.25
C ALA A 125 18.91 2.92 13.27
N ASP A 126 19.95 3.61 12.80
CA ASP A 126 19.87 5.00 12.31
C ASP A 126 18.79 5.08 11.21
N TYR A 127 17.58 5.45 11.64
CA TYR A 127 16.40 5.62 10.81
C TYR A 127 16.39 6.98 10.09
N ASP A 128 17.38 7.85 10.32
CA ASP A 128 17.45 9.18 9.70
C ASP A 128 17.52 9.06 8.18
N ALA A 129 18.29 8.08 7.69
CA ALA A 129 18.40 7.82 6.26
C ALA A 129 17.05 7.34 5.68
N LEU A 130 16.36 6.45 6.40
CA LEU A 130 15.04 5.97 6.01
C LEU A 130 13.99 7.10 6.04
N ALA A 131 14.14 8.04 6.97
CA ALA A 131 13.26 9.19 7.12
C ALA A 131 13.13 10.00 5.84
N MET A 132 14.28 10.34 5.25
CA MET A 132 14.35 11.12 4.03
C MET A 132 13.68 10.41 2.85
N ALA A 133 13.81 9.09 2.78
CA ALA A 133 13.11 8.30 1.77
C ALA A 133 11.59 8.32 2.02
N LEU A 134 11.14 8.12 3.26
CA LEU A 134 9.72 8.04 3.60
C LEU A 134 8.97 9.36 3.41
N ILE A 135 9.57 10.50 3.76
CA ILE A 135 8.94 11.81 3.55
C ILE A 135 8.94 12.23 2.07
N GLY A 136 9.80 11.61 1.25
CA GLY A 136 10.00 11.92 -0.16
C GLY A 136 9.03 11.22 -1.11
N VAL A 137 8.33 10.17 -0.66
CA VAL A 137 7.34 9.45 -1.48
C VAL A 137 5.99 10.16 -1.50
N GLU A 138 5.18 9.90 -2.53
CA GLU A 138 3.83 10.44 -2.66
C GLU A 138 2.79 9.54 -1.97
N GLU A 139 3.04 8.22 -2.00
CA GLU A 139 2.18 7.20 -1.40
C GLU A 139 2.98 6.33 -0.44
N LEU A 140 2.54 6.28 0.81
CA LEU A 140 3.17 5.50 1.85
C LEU A 140 2.21 4.45 2.39
N GLY A 141 2.56 3.19 2.26
CA GLY A 141 1.89 2.08 2.91
C GLY A 141 2.69 1.56 4.09
N VAL A 142 2.04 1.35 5.23
CA VAL A 142 2.68 0.89 6.46
C VAL A 142 1.82 -0.15 7.15
N ASP A 143 2.40 -1.31 7.44
CA ASP A 143 1.81 -2.32 8.31
C ASP A 143 1.87 -1.86 9.78
N ALA A 144 0.86 -2.19 10.58
CA ALA A 144 0.70 -1.74 11.95
C ALA A 144 1.92 -2.09 12.82
N ASP A 145 2.52 -3.26 12.60
CA ASP A 145 3.73 -3.69 13.30
C ASP A 145 4.93 -2.79 12.96
N SER A 146 4.96 -2.30 11.72
CA SER A 146 6.03 -1.48 11.13
C SER A 146 5.81 0.02 11.31
N LEU A 147 4.72 0.45 11.96
CA LEU A 147 4.40 1.86 12.19
C LEU A 147 5.51 2.58 12.97
N HIS A 148 6.24 1.86 13.80
CA HIS A 148 7.39 2.40 14.53
C HIS A 148 8.52 2.93 13.63
N LEU A 149 8.64 2.41 12.40
CA LEU A 149 9.61 2.88 11.42
C LEU A 149 9.33 4.31 10.95
N LEU A 150 8.11 4.82 11.16
CA LEU A 150 7.73 6.20 10.83
C LEU A 150 8.06 7.16 11.98
N TYR A 151 8.11 6.70 13.23
CA TYR A 151 8.28 7.57 14.40
C TYR A 151 9.68 8.18 14.47
N GLY A 152 10.71 7.36 14.30
CA GLY A 152 12.10 7.83 14.28
C GLY A 152 12.30 8.95 13.25
N PRO A 153 11.91 8.73 11.98
CA PRO A 153 11.90 9.76 10.96
C PRO A 153 11.24 11.08 11.33
N LEU A 154 10.03 11.03 11.87
CA LEU A 154 9.29 12.22 12.26
C LEU A 154 9.98 12.95 13.43
N GLN A 155 10.53 12.21 14.39
CA GLN A 155 11.26 12.78 15.53
C GLN A 155 12.61 13.38 15.11
N VAL A 156 13.35 12.74 14.22
CA VAL A 156 14.65 13.23 13.71
C VAL A 156 14.45 14.52 12.92
N ALA A 157 13.42 14.53 12.09
CA ALA A 157 13.01 15.72 11.37
C ALA A 157 12.67 16.92 12.29
N SER A 158 12.10 16.65 13.47
CA SER A 158 11.89 17.65 14.54
C SER A 158 13.22 18.26 14.99
N ALA A 159 14.14 17.39 15.42
CA ALA A 159 15.37 17.77 16.10
C ALA A 159 16.32 18.54 15.19
N ALA A 160 16.34 18.22 13.89
CA ALA A 160 17.18 18.90 12.92
C ALA A 160 16.73 20.34 12.61
N GLY A 161 15.57 20.80 13.12
CA GLY A 161 14.96 22.09 12.75
C GLY A 161 14.60 22.21 11.26
N GLY A 162 14.87 21.15 10.47
CA GLY A 162 14.91 21.14 9.02
C GLY A 162 13.59 20.74 8.35
N MET A 163 12.65 20.15 9.08
CA MET A 163 11.35 19.81 8.47
C MET A 163 10.44 21.02 8.24
N ARG A 164 10.75 22.20 8.78
CA ARG A 164 10.00 23.42 8.45
C ARG A 164 10.01 23.73 6.94
N ASN A 165 10.99 23.21 6.19
CA ASN A 165 11.09 23.36 4.75
C ASN A 165 10.87 22.06 3.96
N LEU A 166 10.99 20.88 4.59
CA LEU A 166 10.70 19.60 3.94
C LEU A 166 9.21 19.31 4.08
N LYS A 167 8.44 19.93 3.18
CA LYS A 167 7.03 19.58 2.97
C LYS A 167 6.96 18.10 2.63
N ALA A 168 6.33 17.31 3.51
CA ALA A 168 6.11 15.90 3.25
C ALA A 168 5.40 15.77 1.90
N ARG A 169 5.96 14.95 0.99
CA ARG A 169 5.32 14.66 -0.29
C ARG A 169 4.20 13.65 -0.15
N VAL A 170 4.16 12.96 0.99
CA VAL A 170 3.20 11.92 1.31
C VAL A 170 1.81 12.53 1.41
N ARG A 171 1.00 12.30 0.38
CA ARG A 171 -0.41 12.73 0.35
C ARG A 171 -1.35 11.57 0.57
N ARG A 172 -0.87 10.35 0.36
CA ARG A 172 -1.69 9.14 0.41
C ARG A 172 -1.04 8.16 1.37
N VAL A 173 -1.78 7.77 2.40
CA VAL A 173 -1.29 6.84 3.42
C VAL A 173 -2.20 5.63 3.48
N THR A 174 -1.62 4.44 3.44
CA THR A 174 -2.32 3.19 3.69
C THR A 174 -1.79 2.56 4.97
N PHE A 175 -2.63 2.41 5.98
CA PHE A 175 -2.28 1.64 7.16
C PHE A 175 -2.92 0.26 7.10
N ALA A 176 -2.12 -0.80 7.17
CA ALA A 176 -2.61 -2.16 7.25
C ALA A 176 -2.43 -2.75 8.66
N GLY A 177 -3.30 -3.66 9.06
CA GLY A 177 -3.22 -4.36 10.34
C GLY A 177 -4.44 -4.14 11.22
N GLU A 178 -4.37 -4.63 12.45
CA GLU A 178 -5.52 -4.65 13.37
C GLU A 178 -5.50 -3.50 14.39
N VAL A 179 -4.31 -3.02 14.77
CA VAL A 179 -4.15 -2.03 15.84
C VAL A 179 -3.22 -0.91 15.39
N TRP A 180 -3.79 0.26 15.10
CA TRP A 180 -3.00 1.44 14.75
C TRP A 180 -2.72 2.26 15.99
N ARG A 181 -1.45 2.42 16.32
CA ARG A 181 -1.04 3.28 17.43
C ARG A 181 -0.98 4.71 16.92
N TRP A 182 -2.10 5.44 17.03
CA TRP A 182 -2.16 6.84 16.62
C TRP A 182 -1.37 7.77 17.54
N LYS A 183 -1.28 7.41 18.84
CA LYS A 183 -0.65 8.26 19.87
C LYS A 183 0.71 8.83 19.47
N PRO A 184 1.68 8.07 18.91
CA PRO A 184 2.97 8.65 18.52
C PRO A 184 2.88 9.67 17.37
N LEU A 185 1.89 9.53 16.47
CA LEU A 185 1.63 10.50 15.41
C LEU A 185 0.88 11.72 15.95
N THR A 186 0.02 11.58 16.95
CA THR A 186 -0.76 12.70 17.50
C THR A 186 -0.06 13.44 18.63
N SER A 187 0.89 12.79 19.32
CA SER A 187 1.58 13.35 20.48
C SER A 187 2.76 14.26 20.13
N THR A 188 3.16 14.32 18.87
CA THR A 188 4.30 15.11 18.41
C THR A 188 3.84 16.14 17.37
N PRO A 189 4.44 17.34 17.36
CA PRO A 189 4.08 18.35 16.36
C PRO A 189 4.40 17.90 14.92
N GLU A 190 5.42 17.06 14.73
CA GLU A 190 5.82 16.53 13.42
C GLU A 190 4.85 15.46 12.92
N GLY A 191 4.41 14.58 13.83
CA GLY A 191 3.33 13.65 13.52
C GLY A 191 2.04 14.41 13.18
N GLY A 192 1.70 15.46 13.92
CA GLY A 192 0.57 16.33 13.60
C GLY A 192 0.69 17.01 12.24
N ALA A 193 1.88 17.53 11.90
CA ALA A 193 2.15 18.12 10.59
C ALA A 193 2.05 17.08 9.46
N PHE A 194 2.57 15.87 9.67
CA PHE A 194 2.44 14.75 8.75
C PHE A 194 0.97 14.40 8.51
N LEU A 195 0.18 14.24 9.58
CA LEU A 195 -1.25 13.95 9.48
C LEU A 195 -2.01 15.07 8.75
N ALA A 196 -1.62 16.34 8.97
CA ALA A 196 -2.28 17.48 8.35
C ALA A 196 -2.09 17.58 6.82
N ASP A 197 -1.04 16.97 6.30
CA ASP A 197 -0.74 16.93 4.86
C ASP A 197 -1.39 15.74 4.13
N ILE A 198 -1.98 14.77 4.84
CA ILE A 198 -2.65 13.61 4.24
C ILE A 198 -3.93 14.06 3.51
N GLU A 199 -4.03 13.72 2.22
CA GLU A 199 -5.20 13.94 1.36
C GLU A 199 -6.05 12.66 1.22
N ARG A 200 -5.43 11.48 1.27
CA ARG A 200 -6.11 10.17 1.17
C ARG A 200 -5.60 9.22 2.24
N LEU A 201 -6.50 8.69 3.04
CA LEU A 201 -6.20 7.71 4.08
C LEU A 201 -6.92 6.42 3.75
N SER A 202 -6.21 5.30 3.78
CA SER A 202 -6.79 3.98 3.60
C SER A 202 -6.45 3.10 4.79
N LEU A 203 -7.46 2.60 5.48
CA LEU A 203 -7.33 1.71 6.62
C LEU A 203 -7.71 0.29 6.21
N CYS A 204 -6.74 -0.58 6.30
CA CYS A 204 -6.76 -1.96 5.83
C CYS A 204 -6.75 -2.88 7.06
N PHE A 205 -7.90 -3.47 7.41
CA PHE A 205 -8.02 -4.31 8.62
C PHE A 205 -8.55 -5.72 8.34
N THR A 206 -7.94 -6.69 9.00
CA THR A 206 -8.43 -8.07 8.96
C THR A 206 -9.50 -8.13 10.03
N VAL A 207 -10.67 -8.68 9.73
CA VAL A 207 -11.65 -8.90 10.79
C VAL A 207 -11.44 -10.31 11.33
N PRO A 208 -10.85 -10.47 12.52
CA PRO A 208 -10.60 -11.80 13.08
C PRO A 208 -11.91 -12.47 13.48
N GLY A 209 -12.14 -13.69 12.98
CA GLY A 209 -13.05 -14.68 13.56
C GLY A 209 -14.48 -14.20 13.84
N PRO A 210 -15.21 -14.74 14.84
CA PRO A 210 -16.66 -14.59 15.00
C PRO A 210 -17.19 -13.14 15.15
N HIS A 211 -16.33 -12.14 15.28
CA HIS A 211 -16.66 -10.71 15.20
C HIS A 211 -16.68 -10.15 13.75
N ALA A 212 -16.42 -10.99 12.74
CA ALA A 212 -16.57 -10.66 11.32
C ALA A 212 -18.01 -10.37 10.92
N ALA A 213 -18.99 -10.97 11.61
CA ALA A 213 -20.41 -10.81 11.29
C ALA A 213 -20.91 -9.34 11.40
N PRO A 214 -20.67 -8.58 12.49
CA PRO A 214 -21.11 -7.19 12.58
C PRO A 214 -20.40 -6.23 11.62
N CYS A 215 -19.08 -6.38 11.38
CA CYS A 215 -18.38 -5.52 10.42
C CYS A 215 -18.79 -5.81 8.97
N ALA A 216 -18.95 -7.08 8.61
CA ALA A 216 -19.45 -7.46 7.29
C ALA A 216 -20.93 -7.05 7.12
N ALA A 217 -21.75 -7.12 8.18
CA ALA A 217 -23.12 -6.63 8.15
C ALA A 217 -23.20 -5.11 8.00
N ALA A 218 -22.31 -4.35 8.66
CA ALA A 218 -22.23 -2.90 8.50
C ALA A 218 -21.78 -2.49 7.09
N ALA A 219 -20.76 -3.17 6.54
CA ALA A 219 -20.31 -2.95 5.16
C ALA A 219 -21.37 -3.39 4.13
N ALA A 220 -22.06 -4.52 4.35
CA ALA A 220 -23.12 -5.01 3.48
C ALA A 220 -24.39 -4.16 3.54
N ALA A 221 -24.75 -3.62 4.71
CA ALA A 221 -25.88 -2.71 4.85
C ALA A 221 -25.59 -1.35 4.18
N ALA A 222 -24.40 -0.78 4.41
CA ALA A 222 -23.92 0.38 3.66
C ALA A 222 -23.95 0.11 2.15
N ALA A 223 -23.56 -1.10 1.73
CA ALA A 223 -23.59 -1.48 0.32
C ALA A 223 -24.99 -1.65 -0.26
N ALA A 224 -25.96 -2.09 0.55
CA ALA A 224 -27.35 -2.27 0.16
C ALA A 224 -28.16 -0.96 0.16
N GLY A 225 -27.55 0.19 0.49
CA GLY A 225 -28.27 1.45 0.71
C GLY A 225 -29.25 1.37 1.90
N VAL A 226 -29.21 0.28 2.66
CA VAL A 226 -29.96 0.12 3.89
C VAL A 226 -29.14 0.85 4.93
N SER A 227 -29.63 2.00 5.39
CA SER A 227 -29.09 2.66 6.57
C SER A 227 -29.07 1.62 7.69
N THR A 228 -27.91 1.04 7.96
CA THR A 228 -27.72 0.17 9.11
C THR A 228 -28.18 0.96 10.33
N PRO A 229 -28.80 0.34 11.34
CA PRO A 229 -28.92 0.96 12.65
C PRO A 229 -27.51 1.04 13.24
N MET A 230 -26.66 1.94 12.71
CA MET A 230 -25.64 2.58 13.50
C MET A 230 -26.40 3.19 14.67
N GLY A 231 -26.20 2.62 15.86
CA GLY A 231 -26.87 3.06 17.07
C GLY A 231 -26.77 4.57 17.18
N ARG A 232 -27.91 5.26 17.33
CA ARG A 232 -28.04 6.73 17.25
C ARG A 232 -27.43 7.33 15.98
N LYS A 233 -28.26 7.91 15.11
CA LYS A 233 -27.85 8.78 13.98
C LYS A 233 -26.56 9.57 14.32
N GLY A 234 -25.42 9.14 13.80
CA GLY A 234 -24.13 9.83 13.95
C GLY A 234 -22.98 9.04 14.60
N GLU A 235 -23.21 7.90 15.26
CA GLU A 235 -22.09 7.14 15.85
C GLU A 235 -21.49 6.16 14.84
N GLY A 236 -20.30 6.50 14.30
CA GLY A 236 -19.49 5.57 13.51
C GLY A 236 -18.98 4.38 14.34
N PRO A 237 -18.32 3.38 13.70
CA PRO A 237 -17.74 2.25 14.41
C PRO A 237 -16.82 2.68 15.55
N GLU A 238 -16.79 1.95 16.66
CA GLU A 238 -16.02 2.33 17.85
C GLU A 238 -14.53 2.56 17.55
N TRP A 239 -13.92 1.72 16.72
CA TRP A 239 -12.52 1.88 16.29
C TRP A 239 -12.26 3.16 15.50
N MET A 240 -13.29 3.75 14.87
CA MET A 240 -13.16 5.01 14.12
C MET A 240 -12.95 6.20 15.06
N ARG A 241 -13.39 6.09 16.32
CA ARG A 241 -13.17 7.12 17.35
C ARG A 241 -11.70 7.33 17.69
N GLU A 242 -10.85 6.36 17.37
CA GLU A 242 -9.41 6.45 17.60
C GLU A 242 -8.66 7.11 16.43
N VAL A 243 -9.30 7.28 15.27
CA VAL A 243 -8.67 7.91 14.10
C VAL A 243 -8.70 9.44 14.29
N PRO A 244 -7.54 10.12 14.31
CA PRO A 244 -7.44 11.54 14.63
C PRO A 244 -7.80 12.41 13.41
N LEU A 245 -9.04 12.33 12.95
CA LEU A 245 -9.52 13.01 11.75
C LEU A 245 -9.44 14.54 11.88
N GLU A 246 -9.57 15.05 13.10
CA GLU A 246 -9.39 16.47 13.43
C GLU A 246 -7.97 16.99 13.11
N MET A 247 -6.97 16.11 13.11
CA MET A 247 -5.60 16.45 12.75
C MET A 247 -5.33 16.35 11.24
N MET A 248 -6.32 15.94 10.44
CA MET A 248 -6.20 15.76 8.98
C MET A 248 -7.13 16.72 8.22
N PRO A 249 -6.96 18.05 8.31
CA PRO A 249 -7.83 19.03 7.65
C PRO A 249 -7.87 18.90 6.13
N ARG A 250 -6.84 18.30 5.51
CA ARG A 250 -6.76 18.09 4.06
C ARG A 250 -7.31 16.76 3.59
N LEU A 251 -7.74 15.89 4.49
CA LEU A 251 -8.25 14.57 4.13
C LEU A 251 -9.51 14.72 3.28
N ARG A 252 -9.42 14.27 2.03
CA ARG A 252 -10.53 14.26 1.06
C ARG A 252 -11.18 12.89 1.00
N VAL A 253 -10.34 11.84 0.98
CA VAL A 253 -10.81 10.47 0.77
C VAL A 253 -10.36 9.61 1.95
N LEU A 254 -11.32 8.98 2.61
CA LEU A 254 -11.10 8.01 3.67
C LEU A 254 -11.65 6.66 3.23
N GLU A 255 -10.79 5.66 3.12
CA GLU A 255 -11.18 4.32 2.69
C GLU A 255 -10.92 3.26 3.73
N PHE A 256 -11.76 2.25 3.67
CA PHE A 256 -11.74 1.09 4.51
C PHE A 256 -11.68 -0.13 3.62
N VAL A 257 -10.62 -0.91 3.80
CA VAL A 257 -10.53 -2.23 3.18
C VAL A 257 -10.60 -3.25 4.28
N SER A 258 -11.72 -3.94 4.32
CA SER A 258 -11.88 -5.11 5.18
C SER A 258 -11.52 -6.35 4.38
N ASN A 259 -10.61 -7.14 4.90
CA ASN A 259 -10.36 -8.48 4.38
C ASN A 259 -11.06 -9.50 5.28
N ASN A 260 -12.05 -10.20 4.74
CA ASN A 260 -12.80 -11.22 5.45
C ASN A 260 -12.69 -12.58 4.74
N ALA A 261 -13.14 -13.65 5.40
CA ALA A 261 -13.08 -15.01 4.85
C ALA A 261 -13.88 -15.19 3.54
N ARG A 262 -14.78 -14.26 3.21
CA ARG A 262 -15.62 -14.27 2.00
C ARG A 262 -15.05 -13.41 0.87
N GLY A 263 -14.04 -12.59 1.12
CA GLY A 263 -13.42 -11.70 0.14
C GLY A 263 -13.03 -10.35 0.72
N MET A 264 -12.62 -9.43 -0.15
CA MET A 264 -12.36 -8.05 0.23
C MET A 264 -13.62 -7.22 0.12
N SER A 265 -13.91 -6.41 1.14
CA SER A 265 -14.95 -5.39 1.13
C SER A 265 -14.29 -4.03 1.17
N TYR A 266 -14.76 -3.13 0.32
CA TYR A 266 -14.22 -1.79 0.15
C TYR A 266 -15.29 -0.76 0.42
N VAL A 267 -14.99 0.21 1.27
CA VAL A 267 -15.86 1.36 1.53
C VAL A 267 -15.00 2.61 1.39
N ALA A 268 -15.39 3.51 0.51
CA ALA A 268 -14.79 4.84 0.43
C ALA A 268 -15.77 5.86 0.99
N ILE A 269 -15.23 6.84 1.70
CA ILE A 269 -15.96 8.00 2.18
C ILE A 269 -15.27 9.22 1.61
N ASP A 270 -16.04 10.02 0.87
CA ASP A 270 -15.57 11.30 0.36
C ASP A 270 -16.04 12.42 1.29
N ARG A 271 -15.10 13.33 1.61
CA ARG A 271 -15.37 14.53 2.38
C ARG A 271 -15.81 15.61 1.40
N GLN A 272 -17.10 15.62 1.07
CA GLN A 272 -17.68 16.70 0.27
C GLN A 272 -17.76 17.96 1.15
N GLY A 273 -17.04 19.01 0.75
CA GLY A 273 -17.04 20.28 1.45
C GLY A 273 -18.38 20.99 1.31
N VAL A 274 -19.26 20.84 2.31
CA VAL A 274 -20.40 21.73 2.48
C VAL A 274 -19.84 23.06 3.00
N ARG A 275 -19.53 24.00 2.11
CA ARG A 275 -19.33 25.41 2.47
C ARG A 275 -20.69 25.98 2.85
N GLY A 276 -21.04 25.89 4.13
CA GLY A 276 -22.20 26.56 4.71
C GLY A 276 -21.78 27.24 6.01
N ASP A 277 -22.06 28.53 6.11
CA ASP A 277 -21.71 29.35 7.26
C ASP A 277 -22.23 28.77 8.58
N ALA A 278 -21.34 28.80 9.59
CA ALA A 278 -21.59 28.57 11.02
C ALA A 278 -22.02 27.15 11.44
N GLY A 279 -21.04 26.24 11.45
CA GLY A 279 -21.08 25.00 12.22
C GLY A 279 -20.33 23.89 11.49
N ASP A 280 -19.03 23.70 11.78
CA ASP A 280 -18.11 22.76 11.12
C ASP A 280 -18.46 21.28 11.37
N SER A 281 -19.66 20.84 10.96
CA SER A 281 -19.98 19.42 10.88
C SER A 281 -19.48 18.87 9.55
N VAL A 282 -18.47 18.00 9.62
CA VAL A 282 -17.95 17.29 8.45
C VAL A 282 -18.96 16.23 8.03
N VAL A 283 -19.60 16.42 6.87
CA VAL A 283 -20.49 15.41 6.29
C VAL A 283 -19.66 14.43 5.46
N LEU A 284 -19.53 13.22 5.99
CA LEU A 284 -18.92 12.08 5.32
C LEU A 284 -19.98 11.39 4.47
N THR A 285 -19.83 11.42 3.14
CA THR A 285 -20.78 10.77 2.23
C THR A 285 -20.26 9.39 1.88
N PRO A 286 -20.99 8.30 2.22
CA PRO A 286 -20.56 6.96 1.87
C PRO A 286 -20.64 6.76 0.36
N ILE A 287 -19.53 6.38 -0.26
CA ILE A 287 -19.49 5.86 -1.63
C ILE A 287 -19.39 4.35 -1.51
N THR A 288 -20.50 3.68 -1.74
CA THR A 288 -20.55 2.23 -1.84
C THR A 288 -19.88 1.78 -3.13
N ILE A 289 -18.86 0.92 -3.02
CA ILE A 289 -18.28 0.23 -4.18
C ILE A 289 -18.40 -1.29 -3.98
N CYS A 290 -18.65 -1.97 -5.09
CA CYS A 290 -19.13 -3.33 -5.22
C CYS A 290 -18.30 -4.39 -4.47
N THR A 291 -18.99 -5.39 -3.95
CA THR A 291 -18.44 -6.72 -3.70
C THR A 291 -18.28 -7.45 -5.03
N GLY A 292 -17.06 -7.82 -5.44
CA GLY A 292 -16.86 -8.71 -6.58
C GLY A 292 -17.18 -10.19 -6.23
N PRO A 293 -17.75 -10.98 -7.14
CA PRO A 293 -17.91 -12.42 -6.94
C PRO A 293 -16.54 -13.14 -6.85
N ARG A 294 -16.60 -14.34 -6.28
CA ARG A 294 -15.50 -15.18 -5.76
C ARG A 294 -14.40 -15.59 -6.78
N ASP A 295 -14.50 -15.20 -8.04
CA ASP A 295 -13.72 -15.82 -9.13
C ASP A 295 -12.30 -15.26 -9.34
N ALA A 296 -11.76 -14.45 -8.40
CA ALA A 296 -10.40 -13.91 -8.55
C ALA A 296 -9.46 -14.04 -7.33
N PHE A 297 -9.92 -14.34 -6.11
CA PHE A 297 -9.02 -14.35 -4.94
C PHE A 297 -9.45 -15.34 -3.85
N ASP A 298 -9.01 -16.59 -3.96
CA ASP A 298 -9.08 -17.56 -2.87
C ASP A 298 -7.87 -17.40 -1.93
N MET A 299 -8.11 -16.99 -0.68
CA MET A 299 -7.07 -16.75 0.33
C MET A 299 -7.04 -17.82 1.44
N PRO A 300 -5.85 -18.25 1.92
CA PRO A 300 -5.72 -19.23 2.99
C PRO A 300 -5.87 -18.61 4.39
N GLN A 301 -6.56 -19.32 5.30
CA GLN A 301 -6.59 -19.02 6.73
C GLN A 301 -5.29 -19.51 7.38
N SER A 302 -4.44 -18.58 7.79
CA SER A 302 -3.20 -18.83 8.54
C SER A 302 -2.96 -17.62 9.44
N ASN A 303 -2.37 -17.81 10.63
CA ASN A 303 -2.02 -16.71 11.55
C ASN A 303 -1.03 -15.69 10.95
N ASN A 304 -0.38 -16.00 9.82
CA ASN A 304 0.46 -15.07 9.03
C ASN A 304 -0.21 -14.62 7.71
N GLY A 305 -1.49 -14.95 7.50
CA GLY A 305 -2.21 -14.75 6.26
C GLY A 305 -2.58 -13.28 5.98
N SER A 306 -2.75 -12.46 7.02
CA SER A 306 -3.15 -11.05 6.89
C SER A 306 -2.14 -10.23 6.06
N ARG A 307 -0.84 -10.44 6.25
CA ARG A 307 0.24 -9.68 5.59
C ARG A 307 0.20 -9.75 4.05
N VAL A 308 -0.04 -10.94 3.50
CA VAL A 308 -0.06 -11.17 2.04
C VAL A 308 -1.30 -10.55 1.38
N CYS A 309 -2.36 -10.34 2.14
CA CYS A 309 -3.58 -9.71 1.63
C CYS A 309 -3.39 -8.22 1.38
N TRP A 310 -2.64 -7.54 2.26
CA TRP A 310 -2.42 -6.10 2.22
C TRP A 310 -1.55 -5.65 1.06
N GLU A 311 -0.47 -6.38 0.80
CA GLU A 311 0.39 -6.13 -0.35
C GLU A 311 -0.41 -6.20 -1.66
N LYS A 312 -1.35 -7.14 -1.76
CA LYS A 312 -2.22 -7.30 -2.94
C LYS A 312 -3.25 -6.20 -3.06
N THR A 313 -3.91 -5.79 -1.97
CA THR A 313 -4.86 -4.67 -1.97
C THR A 313 -4.16 -3.39 -2.41
N TRP A 314 -2.97 -3.14 -1.88
CA TRP A 314 -2.19 -1.96 -2.20
C TRP A 314 -1.79 -1.97 -3.68
N VAL A 315 -1.45 -3.13 -4.26
CA VAL A 315 -1.05 -3.26 -5.67
C VAL A 315 -2.19 -3.27 -6.67
N ALA A 316 -3.30 -3.97 -6.41
CA ALA A 316 -4.49 -3.95 -7.27
C ALA A 316 -5.03 -2.53 -7.49
N ARG A 317 -4.68 -1.63 -6.56
CA ARG A 317 -5.02 -0.23 -6.60
C ARG A 317 -4.05 0.63 -7.42
N LEU A 318 -2.79 0.21 -7.49
CA LEU A 318 -1.80 0.84 -8.39
C LEU A 318 -2.27 0.74 -9.84
N ASP A 319 -2.93 -0.36 -10.20
CA ASP A 319 -3.45 -0.61 -11.55
C ASP A 319 -4.73 0.20 -11.86
N GLN A 320 -5.51 0.62 -10.85
CA GLN A 320 -6.75 1.40 -11.05
C GLN A 320 -6.51 2.90 -11.27
N ASP A 321 -5.49 3.49 -10.63
CA ASP A 321 -5.26 4.95 -10.69
C ASP A 321 -4.54 5.39 -11.98
N ASP A 322 -3.84 4.49 -12.68
CA ASP A 322 -3.09 4.82 -13.91
C ASP A 322 -3.98 4.86 -15.18
N GLY A 323 -5.25 4.44 -15.10
CA GLY A 323 -6.17 4.34 -16.24
C GLY A 323 -7.01 5.59 -16.57
N HIS A 324 -6.93 6.66 -15.77
CA HIS A 324 -7.73 7.89 -15.96
C HIS A 324 -6.95 9.11 -16.47
N GLY A 325 -5.70 8.92 -16.92
CA GLY A 325 -5.01 9.93 -17.72
C GLY A 325 -5.62 9.99 -19.12
N GLN A 326 -6.51 10.94 -19.36
CA GLN A 326 -6.94 11.28 -20.73
C GLN A 326 -5.70 11.59 -21.58
N LEU A 327 -5.51 10.82 -22.65
CA LEU A 327 -4.68 11.21 -23.80
C LEU A 327 -5.38 12.32 -24.59
#